data_AF-A0A2Z6RQQ5-F1
#
_entry.id   AF-A0A2Z6RQQ5-F1
#
_cell.length_a   1.000
_cell.length_b   1.000
_cell.length_c   1.000
_cell.angle_alpha   90.00
_cell.angle_beta   90.00
_cell.angle_gamma   90.00
#
_symmetry.space_group_name_H-M   'P 1'
#
loop_
_entity.id
_entity.type
_entity.pdbx_description
1 polymer ?
#
loop_
_entity_poly.entity_id
_entity_poly.type
_entity_poly.pdbx_seq_one_letter_code
_entity_poly.pdbx_strand_id
1 'polypeptide(L)'
;MHTPTNFDQTDRTGTAPALRYDGAGPLASVPSRNDIVAEFDNGMTTILQQRLSDKQPIHFMPTAVSDEAEYINGVSTYILRISGCLINGQKAIVNVMGIKPFFDVVVPEETPLSMFKTKLVKILSNILGSISKFRIETISAFPLQGYHTEKRLYIRVRSWNHRDRNKALKAVRGVGISTASDDLTPTYYYRKVAREERLPLSRWAVLSNYLHEYIQGGTYLFQVSVNNYNPTSEDDYNNPLFSSALSRDRTLVLTWDIETYSSLGLGNFPTPQSDESNVFMICMSVHWKDDPNPLKQICLVDVDTAPDPRWITIICGNQVNLLKAFALCWELLAPDIQIGFNDSQYDWKFIVEKAKKLGILEWMFNRMSIKPSSLEKIEKWQYQYNSIKVNDRNFYSKHLKIPGCVAIDARPCFMKFYPKAEKSSLAYYLKECELDNKLDMPLHRMFKYYGRALKETNATTAEQMREVAEYCIIDAISYQRLMVKRNAINEYREMASVAFISLYDSHYFAIGMKVRNLLSAGAWQEGILTSTIPCEQTETGKYPGAYVFPPVKGLENRRP
;
A
#
# COMPACT_ATOMS: atom_id res chain seq x y z
N MET A 1 10.42 29.04 12.73
CA MET A 1 10.66 30.15 11.76
C MET A 1 10.50 29.58 10.37
N HIS A 2 9.42 29.94 9.69
CA HIS A 2 9.16 29.51 8.33
C HIS A 2 10.03 30.34 7.37
N THR A 3 11.02 29.70 6.78
CA THR A 3 11.62 30.20 5.54
C THR A 3 10.91 29.49 4.40
N PRO A 4 9.97 30.14 3.69
CA PRO A 4 9.50 29.59 2.44
C PRO A 4 10.65 29.75 1.44
N THR A 5 11.35 28.67 1.14
CA THR A 5 12.12 28.61 -0.11
C THR A 5 11.10 28.59 -1.24
N ASN A 6 10.67 29.78 -1.66
CA ASN A 6 10.23 29.99 -3.03
C ASN A 6 11.41 29.57 -3.89
N PHE A 7 11.35 28.34 -4.42
CA PHE A 7 12.16 27.99 -5.56
C PHE A 7 11.61 28.81 -6.72
N ASP A 8 12.37 29.84 -7.07
CA ASP A 8 12.21 30.61 -8.29
C ASP A 8 12.18 29.62 -9.46
N GLN A 9 11.03 29.50 -10.12
CA GLN A 9 10.89 28.85 -11.42
C GLN A 9 11.43 29.77 -12.52
N THR A 10 12.66 30.29 -12.36
CA THR A 10 13.27 31.15 -13.36
C THR A 10 14.08 30.32 -14.35
N ASP A 11 13.74 30.52 -15.62
CA ASP A 11 14.35 30.03 -16.85
C ASP A 11 14.14 28.55 -17.25
N ARG A 12 12.92 28.26 -17.70
CA ARG A 12 12.69 27.33 -18.82
C ARG A 12 12.00 28.08 -19.97
N THR A 13 12.70 29.03 -20.56
CA THR A 13 12.25 29.82 -21.73
C THR A 13 12.27 29.03 -23.05
N GLY A 14 12.70 27.76 -23.04
CA GLY A 14 12.48 26.82 -24.13
C GLY A 14 11.29 25.90 -23.84
N THR A 15 10.23 25.98 -24.63
CA THR A 15 9.19 24.94 -24.68
C THR A 15 9.85 23.61 -25.03
N ALA A 16 9.93 22.69 -24.07
CA ALA A 16 10.35 21.33 -24.35
C ALA A 16 9.36 20.72 -25.36
N PRO A 17 9.83 20.15 -26.48
CA PRO A 17 8.93 19.59 -27.49
C PRO A 17 8.15 18.42 -26.90
N ALA A 18 6.90 18.23 -27.35
CA ALA A 18 6.13 17.03 -27.03
C ALA A 18 6.88 15.80 -27.55
N LEU A 19 6.98 14.78 -26.70
CA LEU A 19 7.70 13.55 -27.00
C LEU A 19 6.77 12.55 -27.67
N ARG A 20 7.29 11.72 -28.56
CA ARG A 20 6.50 10.64 -29.18
C ARG A 20 6.98 9.28 -28.68
N TYR A 21 6.04 8.41 -28.31
CA TYR A 21 6.31 7.02 -27.99
C TYR A 21 5.68 6.12 -29.07
N ASP A 22 6.52 5.38 -29.77
CA ASP A 22 6.13 4.53 -30.90
C ASP A 22 5.62 3.14 -30.49
N GLY A 23 5.73 2.79 -29.20
CA GLY A 23 5.34 1.48 -28.67
C GLY A 23 6.50 0.48 -28.52
N ALA A 24 7.73 0.90 -28.86
CA ALA A 24 8.96 0.15 -28.74
C ALA A 24 9.99 0.87 -27.84
N GLY A 25 10.85 0.11 -27.17
CA GLY A 25 11.94 0.67 -26.37
C GLY A 25 11.52 1.38 -25.06
N PRO A 26 12.49 1.98 -24.36
CA PRO A 26 12.29 2.69 -23.09
C PRO A 26 11.79 4.14 -23.29
N LEU A 27 11.21 4.73 -22.24
CA LEU A 27 10.83 6.16 -22.21
C LEU A 27 12.04 7.03 -21.84
N ALA A 28 12.83 7.44 -22.82
CA ALA A 28 14.13 8.11 -22.61
C ALA A 28 14.08 9.48 -21.90
N SER A 29 12.92 10.12 -21.78
CA SER A 29 12.80 11.49 -21.25
C SER A 29 11.98 11.60 -19.97
N VAL A 30 11.50 10.46 -19.43
CA VAL A 30 10.85 10.44 -18.11
C VAL A 30 11.94 10.18 -17.07
N PRO A 31 12.12 11.06 -16.07
CA PRO A 31 13.12 10.84 -15.04
C PRO A 31 12.76 9.59 -14.22
N SER A 32 13.77 8.77 -13.93
CA SER A 32 13.63 7.67 -12.99
C SER A 32 13.55 8.19 -11.56
N ARG A 33 13.16 7.31 -10.62
CA ARG A 33 13.22 7.59 -9.19
C ARG A 33 14.60 8.06 -8.74
N ASN A 34 15.66 7.47 -9.29
CA ASN A 34 17.03 7.83 -8.92
C ASN A 34 17.44 9.19 -9.47
N ASP A 35 16.95 9.56 -10.66
CA ASP A 35 17.15 10.91 -11.20
C ASP A 35 16.46 11.96 -10.32
N ILE A 36 15.23 11.66 -9.88
CA ILE A 36 14.50 12.52 -8.92
C ILE A 36 15.25 12.61 -7.59
N VAL A 37 15.73 11.48 -7.03
CA VAL A 37 16.52 11.50 -5.79
C VAL A 37 17.78 12.35 -5.94
N ALA A 38 18.48 12.24 -7.08
CA ALA A 38 19.69 13.01 -7.35
C ALA A 38 19.40 14.52 -7.50
N GLU A 39 18.33 14.88 -8.23
CA GLU A 39 17.90 16.28 -8.42
C GLU A 39 17.54 16.95 -7.10
N PHE A 40 16.91 16.21 -6.18
CA PHE A 40 16.48 16.71 -4.88
C PHE A 40 17.38 16.20 -3.74
N ASP A 41 18.62 15.78 -4.01
CA ASP A 41 19.53 15.31 -2.96
C ASP A 41 19.95 16.46 -2.04
N ASN A 42 19.88 16.23 -0.73
CA ASN A 42 20.29 17.20 0.29
C ASN A 42 21.53 16.70 1.06
N GLY A 43 22.43 16.00 0.37
CA GLY A 43 23.63 15.38 0.94
C GLY A 43 23.37 14.00 1.57
N MET A 44 22.11 13.56 1.64
CA MET A 44 21.76 12.27 2.24
C MET A 44 22.28 11.08 1.43
N THR A 45 22.46 11.23 0.11
CA THR A 45 23.05 10.17 -0.72
C THR A 45 24.50 9.90 -0.31
N THR A 46 25.32 10.94 -0.12
CA THR A 46 26.71 10.77 0.34
C THR A 46 26.77 10.08 1.70
N ILE A 47 25.93 10.51 2.64
CA ILE A 47 25.86 9.91 3.98
C ILE A 47 25.45 8.44 3.90
N LEU A 48 24.44 8.11 3.08
CA LEU A 48 24.00 6.73 2.87
C LEU A 48 25.15 5.88 2.29
N GLN A 49 25.83 6.34 1.24
CA GLN A 49 26.92 5.59 0.61
C GLN A 49 28.08 5.33 1.58
N GLN A 50 28.46 6.34 2.39
CA GLN A 50 29.48 6.16 3.42
C GLN A 50 29.06 5.08 4.43
N ARG A 51 27.83 5.14 4.93
CA ARG A 51 27.33 4.13 5.89
C ARG A 51 27.23 2.73 5.28
N LEU A 52 26.84 2.62 4.01
CA LEU A 52 26.83 1.35 3.28
C LEU A 52 28.24 0.75 3.16
N SER A 53 29.23 1.58 2.80
CA SER A 53 30.64 1.19 2.71
C SER A 53 31.21 0.73 4.04
N ASP A 54 30.91 1.48 5.11
CA ASP A 54 31.39 1.22 6.47
C ASP A 54 30.57 0.11 7.19
N LYS A 55 29.57 -0.47 6.51
CA LYS A 55 28.60 -1.44 7.06
C LYS A 55 27.94 -0.95 8.36
N GLN A 56 27.73 0.35 8.46
CA GLN A 56 27.06 1.00 9.59
C GLN A 56 25.55 0.78 9.51
N PRO A 57 24.82 0.91 10.63
CA PRO A 57 23.36 0.83 10.59
C PRO A 57 22.76 1.91 9.68
N ILE A 58 21.74 1.58 8.91
CA ILE A 58 21.05 2.51 7.98
C ILE A 58 19.56 2.61 8.28
N HIS A 59 18.95 3.73 7.91
CA HIS A 59 17.51 3.97 8.09
C HIS A 59 16.72 3.57 6.85
N PHE A 60 15.58 2.92 7.09
CA PHE A 60 14.65 2.43 6.09
C PHE A 60 13.21 2.73 6.51
N MET A 61 12.40 3.29 5.62
CA MET A 61 10.97 3.56 5.85
C MET A 61 10.12 2.49 5.15
N PRO A 62 9.52 1.55 5.91
CA PRO A 62 8.67 0.50 5.38
C PRO A 62 7.35 1.04 4.82
N THR A 63 6.89 0.50 3.70
CA THR A 63 5.60 0.91 3.10
C THR A 63 4.72 -0.28 2.71
N ALA A 64 5.23 -1.22 1.90
CA ALA A 64 4.48 -2.42 1.48
C ALA A 64 5.16 -3.70 1.97
N VAL A 65 4.35 -4.69 2.36
CA VAL A 65 4.81 -5.95 2.96
C VAL A 65 4.20 -7.17 2.27
N SER A 66 4.95 -8.27 2.22
CA SER A 66 4.45 -9.58 1.78
C SER A 66 5.06 -10.73 2.57
N ASP A 67 4.24 -11.77 2.77
CA ASP A 67 4.67 -13.06 3.27
C ASP A 67 5.24 -13.90 2.11
N GLU A 68 6.54 -14.19 2.16
CA GLU A 68 7.24 -14.97 1.13
C GLU A 68 7.74 -16.32 1.67
N ALA A 69 8.07 -17.22 0.75
CA ALA A 69 8.74 -18.47 1.06
C ALA A 69 9.78 -18.77 -0.04
N GLU A 70 11.05 -18.86 0.35
CA GLU A 70 12.17 -19.10 -0.56
C GLU A 70 12.93 -20.37 -0.13
N TYR A 71 13.55 -21.05 -1.09
CA TYR A 71 14.34 -22.24 -0.81
C TYR A 71 15.75 -21.84 -0.39
N ILE A 72 16.06 -22.05 0.88
CA ILE A 72 17.39 -21.80 1.45
C ILE A 72 17.95 -23.15 1.86
N ASN A 73 19.09 -23.54 1.28
CA ASN A 73 19.72 -24.85 1.50
C ASN A 73 18.73 -26.03 1.32
N GLY A 74 17.89 -25.97 0.28
CA GLY A 74 16.89 -26.98 -0.02
C GLY A 74 15.62 -26.94 0.85
N VAL A 75 15.50 -26.00 1.79
CA VAL A 75 14.36 -25.87 2.69
C VAL A 75 13.54 -24.62 2.37
N SER A 76 12.24 -24.80 2.09
CA SER A 76 11.30 -23.69 1.91
C SER A 76 11.10 -22.95 3.23
N THR A 77 11.72 -21.77 3.32
CA THR A 77 11.86 -20.95 4.51
C THR A 77 11.07 -19.67 4.37
N TYR A 78 10.35 -19.28 5.43
CA TYR A 78 9.62 -18.02 5.49
C TYR A 78 10.57 -16.81 5.43
N ILE A 79 10.17 -15.82 4.64
CA ILE A 79 10.79 -14.51 4.58
C ILE A 79 9.69 -13.47 4.69
N LEU A 80 9.88 -12.49 5.57
CA LEU A 80 9.06 -11.29 5.57
C LEU A 80 9.72 -10.28 4.62
N ARG A 81 9.10 -10.06 3.46
CA ARG A 81 9.60 -9.12 2.45
C ARG A 81 8.93 -7.78 2.64
N ILE A 82 9.73 -6.74 2.81
CA ILE A 82 9.28 -5.38 3.06
C ILE A 82 9.86 -4.49 1.97
N SER A 83 9.08 -3.56 1.46
CA SER A 83 9.51 -2.58 0.45
C SER A 83 9.17 -1.19 0.93
N GLY A 84 10.01 -0.23 0.53
CA GLY A 84 9.91 1.15 0.99
C GLY A 84 11.08 1.95 0.47
N CYS A 85 11.47 2.98 1.23
CA CYS A 85 12.54 3.89 0.83
C CYS A 85 13.67 3.97 1.86
N LEU A 86 14.89 4.19 1.37
CA LEU A 86 16.03 4.59 2.19
C LEU A 86 15.90 6.06 2.59
N ILE A 87 16.74 6.50 3.52
CA ILE A 87 16.71 7.87 4.05
C ILE A 87 16.84 8.96 2.98
N ASN A 88 17.52 8.70 1.86
CA ASN A 88 17.64 9.63 0.75
C ASN A 88 16.47 9.57 -0.26
N GLY A 89 15.57 8.60 -0.12
CA GLY A 89 14.41 8.40 -0.99
C GLY A 89 14.57 7.31 -2.06
N GLN A 90 15.71 6.62 -2.15
CA GLN A 90 15.87 5.50 -3.10
C GLN A 90 15.00 4.30 -2.71
N LYS A 91 14.54 3.52 -3.70
CA LYS A 91 13.75 2.31 -3.46
C LYS A 91 14.61 1.24 -2.81
N ALA A 92 14.08 0.58 -1.79
CA ALA A 92 14.69 -0.58 -1.18
C ALA A 92 13.66 -1.69 -0.91
N ILE A 93 14.16 -2.92 -1.00
CA ILE A 93 13.49 -4.15 -0.58
C ILE A 93 14.33 -4.77 0.53
N VAL A 94 13.70 -5.12 1.64
CA VAL A 94 14.32 -5.74 2.81
C VAL A 94 13.69 -7.10 3.04
N ASN A 95 14.49 -8.15 2.91
CA ASN A 95 14.13 -9.52 3.27
C ASN A 95 14.54 -9.77 4.73
N VAL A 96 13.55 -9.77 5.63
CA VAL A 96 13.75 -10.10 7.04
C VAL A 96 13.70 -11.62 7.21
N MET A 97 14.81 -12.19 7.66
CA MET A 97 15.08 -13.62 7.74
C MET A 97 15.15 -14.10 9.20
N GLY A 98 15.23 -15.43 9.39
CA GLY A 98 15.37 -16.04 10.73
C GLY A 98 14.05 -16.26 11.47
N ILE A 99 12.94 -15.79 10.91
CA ILE A 99 11.60 -15.97 11.49
C ILE A 99 11.14 -17.42 11.30
N LYS A 100 10.68 -18.06 12.38
CA LYS A 100 10.15 -19.44 12.36
C LYS A 100 8.64 -19.42 12.64
N PRO A 101 7.80 -19.54 11.60
CA PRO A 101 6.36 -19.56 11.78
C PRO A 101 5.92 -20.63 12.78
N PHE A 102 5.00 -20.27 13.66
CA PHE A 102 4.52 -21.17 14.71
C PHE A 102 3.05 -20.94 15.10
N PHE A 103 2.48 -21.94 15.76
CA PHE A 103 1.26 -21.87 16.54
C PHE A 103 1.40 -22.74 17.80
N ASP A 104 0.51 -22.56 18.76
CA ASP A 104 0.55 -23.25 20.05
C ASP A 104 -0.64 -24.19 20.20
N VAL A 105 -0.41 -25.35 20.82
CA VAL A 105 -1.41 -26.39 21.06
C VAL A 105 -1.61 -26.53 22.56
N VAL A 106 -2.87 -26.50 23.02
CA VAL A 106 -3.19 -26.70 24.44
C VAL A 106 -2.96 -28.16 24.80
N VAL A 107 -2.24 -28.43 25.90
CA VAL A 107 -2.10 -29.79 26.44
C VAL A 107 -3.29 -30.08 27.36
N PRO A 108 -4.08 -31.14 27.11
CA PRO A 108 -5.17 -31.52 28.01
C PRO A 108 -4.65 -31.95 29.39
N GLU A 109 -5.27 -31.48 30.46
CA GLU A 109 -4.87 -31.80 31.85
C GLU A 109 -4.92 -33.32 32.14
N GLU A 110 -5.89 -34.01 31.55
CA GLU A 110 -6.12 -35.45 31.76
C GLU A 110 -5.21 -36.35 30.92
N THR A 111 -4.38 -35.80 30.02
CA THR A 111 -3.55 -36.61 29.11
C THR A 111 -2.07 -36.47 29.44
N PRO A 112 -1.34 -37.57 29.67
CA PRO A 112 0.11 -37.52 29.86
C PRO A 112 0.81 -36.83 28.67
N LEU A 113 1.70 -35.88 28.96
CA LEU A 113 2.37 -35.05 27.96
C LEU A 113 3.07 -35.87 26.88
N SER A 114 3.70 -37.00 27.24
CA SER A 114 4.37 -37.91 26.30
C SER A 114 3.39 -38.53 25.30
N MET A 115 2.24 -39.02 25.77
CA MET A 115 1.19 -39.57 24.91
C MET A 115 0.63 -38.51 23.97
N PHE A 116 0.37 -37.31 24.50
CA PHE A 116 -0.15 -36.21 23.69
C PHE A 116 0.86 -35.75 22.62
N LYS A 117 2.15 -35.67 22.96
CA LYS A 117 3.24 -35.39 21.99
C LYS A 117 3.26 -36.41 20.86
N THR A 118 3.19 -37.71 21.17
CA THR A 118 3.18 -38.77 20.15
C THR A 118 1.98 -38.65 19.22
N LYS A 119 0.78 -38.39 19.77
CA LYS A 119 -0.43 -38.14 18.98
C LYS A 119 -0.26 -36.91 18.07
N LEU A 120 0.25 -35.81 18.59
CA LEU A 120 0.48 -34.58 17.84
C LEU A 120 1.50 -34.78 16.72
N VAL A 121 2.63 -35.42 17.00
CA VAL A 121 3.66 -35.73 16.00
C VAL A 121 3.08 -36.56 14.86
N LYS A 122 2.25 -37.57 15.15
CA LYS A 122 1.59 -38.39 14.13
C LYS A 122 0.67 -37.56 13.22
N ILE A 123 -0.12 -36.64 13.78
CA ILE A 123 -0.97 -35.73 12.99
C ILE A 123 -0.12 -34.85 12.08
N LEU A 124 0.93 -34.24 12.63
CA LEU A 124 1.81 -33.32 11.93
C LEU A 124 2.64 -34.01 10.84
N SER A 125 3.20 -35.19 11.10
CA SER A 125 3.97 -35.95 10.11
C SER A 125 3.09 -36.42 8.97
N ASN A 126 1.84 -36.82 9.25
CA ASN A 126 0.90 -37.25 8.22
C ASN A 126 0.54 -36.10 7.26
N ILE A 127 0.28 -34.89 7.78
CA ILE A 127 -0.12 -33.75 6.93
C ILE A 127 1.06 -33.07 6.23
N LEU A 128 2.23 -33.01 6.87
CA LEU A 128 3.42 -32.38 6.30
C LEU A 128 4.27 -33.35 5.47
N GLY A 129 4.09 -34.66 5.66
CA GLY A 129 4.79 -35.73 4.96
C GLY A 129 6.15 -36.09 5.55
N SER A 130 6.64 -35.38 6.57
CA SER A 130 7.88 -35.73 7.27
C SER A 130 8.01 -35.02 8.62
N ILE A 131 8.66 -35.68 9.59
CA ILE A 131 9.03 -35.10 10.88
C ILE A 131 10.09 -34.00 10.78
N SER A 132 10.86 -33.94 9.68
CA SER A 132 11.88 -32.89 9.48
C SER A 132 11.29 -31.52 9.15
N LYS A 133 9.98 -31.45 8.82
CA LYS A 133 9.31 -30.21 8.41
C LYS A 133 8.81 -29.35 9.57
N PHE A 134 8.88 -29.86 10.79
CA PHE A 134 8.42 -29.13 11.96
C PHE A 134 9.29 -29.43 13.17
N ARG A 135 9.21 -28.55 14.17
CA ARG A 135 9.78 -28.77 15.50
C ARG A 135 8.69 -28.53 16.53
N ILE A 136 8.76 -29.26 17.63
CA ILE A 136 7.87 -29.06 18.77
C ILE A 136 8.68 -28.71 20.02
N GLU A 137 8.19 -27.75 20.79
CA GLU A 137 8.75 -27.37 22.09
C GLU A 137 7.62 -27.29 23.12
N THR A 138 7.87 -27.74 24.35
CA THR A 138 6.90 -27.57 25.46
C THR A 138 7.15 -26.21 26.10
N ILE A 139 6.09 -25.43 26.27
CA ILE A 139 6.13 -24.11 26.89
C ILE A 139 5.06 -24.01 27.98
N SER A 140 5.21 -23.04 28.88
CA SER A 140 4.18 -22.68 29.85
C SER A 140 3.78 -21.22 29.63
N ALA A 141 2.48 -20.95 29.54
CA ALA A 141 1.96 -19.61 29.28
C ALA A 141 0.56 -19.43 29.90
N PHE A 142 0.11 -18.18 30.02
CA PHE A 142 -1.24 -17.90 30.51
C PHE A 142 -2.26 -18.00 29.37
N PRO A 143 -3.43 -18.61 29.59
CA PRO A 143 -4.54 -18.52 28.65
C PRO A 143 -5.19 -17.12 28.70
N LEU A 144 -5.75 -16.66 27.57
CA LEU A 144 -6.40 -15.35 27.48
C LEU A 144 -7.70 -15.25 28.29
N GLN A 145 -8.51 -16.31 28.32
CA GLN A 145 -9.86 -16.27 28.88
C GLN A 145 -9.86 -16.62 30.37
N GLY A 146 -10.38 -15.71 31.20
CA GLY A 146 -10.47 -15.86 32.65
C GLY A 146 -9.25 -15.31 33.39
N TYR A 147 -9.30 -15.36 34.72
CA TYR A 147 -8.19 -14.99 35.59
C TYR A 147 -7.46 -16.25 36.05
N HIS A 148 -6.15 -16.33 35.79
CA HIS A 148 -5.32 -17.49 36.12
C HIS A 148 -4.08 -17.03 36.88
N THR A 149 -3.85 -17.63 38.04
CA THR A 149 -2.63 -17.39 38.84
C THR A 149 -1.46 -18.26 38.39
N GLU A 150 -1.74 -19.33 37.64
CA GLU A 150 -0.75 -20.30 37.17
C GLU A 150 -0.74 -20.42 35.64
N LYS A 151 0.44 -20.73 35.09
CA LYS A 151 0.61 -20.97 33.66
C LYS A 151 0.16 -22.38 33.30
N ARG A 152 -0.44 -22.54 32.12
CA ARG A 152 -0.81 -23.83 31.54
C ARG A 152 0.27 -24.34 30.59
N LEU A 153 0.31 -25.66 30.41
CA LEU A 153 1.21 -26.31 29.45
C LEU A 153 0.68 -26.22 28.02
N TYR A 154 1.56 -25.84 27.11
CA TYR A 154 1.33 -25.84 25.67
C TYR A 154 2.45 -26.58 24.94
N ILE A 155 2.15 -27.05 23.74
CA ILE A 155 3.16 -27.48 22.77
C ILE A 155 3.18 -26.48 21.62
N ARG A 156 4.28 -25.77 21.46
CA ARG A 156 4.51 -24.91 20.31
C ARG A 156 4.98 -25.74 19.13
N VAL A 157 4.30 -25.59 18.01
CA VAL A 157 4.63 -26.22 16.74
C VAL A 157 5.24 -25.18 15.81
N ARG A 158 6.52 -25.36 15.47
CA ARG A 158 7.25 -24.50 14.53
C ARG A 158 7.35 -25.19 13.17
N SER A 159 7.15 -24.43 12.09
CA SER A 159 7.38 -24.87 10.72
C SER A 159 8.44 -24.00 10.04
N TRP A 160 8.92 -24.44 8.89
CA TRP A 160 9.87 -23.66 8.08
C TRP A 160 9.22 -22.49 7.35
N ASN A 161 7.97 -22.64 6.92
CA ASN A 161 7.21 -21.60 6.22
C ASN A 161 5.76 -21.45 6.72
N HIS A 162 5.14 -20.31 6.40
CA HIS A 162 3.80 -19.93 6.84
C HIS A 162 2.68 -20.81 6.24
N ARG A 163 2.91 -21.42 5.08
CA ARG A 163 1.93 -22.28 4.40
C ARG A 163 1.83 -23.64 5.09
N ASP A 164 2.97 -24.25 5.40
CA ASP A 164 3.02 -25.50 6.16
C ASP A 164 2.50 -25.31 7.58
N ARG A 165 2.80 -24.15 8.22
CA ARG A 165 2.14 -23.76 9.48
C ARG A 165 0.62 -23.82 9.34
N ASN A 166 0.07 -23.18 8.31
CA ASN A 166 -1.38 -23.13 8.11
C ASN A 166 -2.01 -24.51 7.91
N LYS A 167 -1.36 -25.36 7.10
CA LYS A 167 -1.79 -26.75 6.89
C LYS A 167 -1.79 -27.55 8.19
N ALA A 168 -0.69 -27.47 8.95
CA ALA A 168 -0.56 -28.12 10.25
C ALA A 168 -1.62 -27.63 11.25
N LEU A 169 -1.80 -26.32 11.38
CA LEU A 169 -2.81 -25.72 12.25
C LEU A 169 -4.23 -26.20 11.91
N LYS A 170 -4.59 -26.21 10.62
CA LYS A 170 -5.89 -26.71 10.17
C LYS A 170 -6.09 -28.18 10.49
N ALA A 171 -5.06 -29.01 10.30
CA ALA A 171 -5.14 -30.44 10.60
C ALA A 171 -5.31 -30.71 12.11
N VAL A 172 -4.56 -29.99 12.96
CA VAL A 172 -4.68 -30.09 14.43
C VAL A 172 -6.09 -29.68 14.88
N ARG A 173 -6.61 -28.57 14.35
CA ARG A 173 -7.99 -28.14 14.66
C ARG A 173 -9.05 -29.09 14.13
N GLY A 174 -8.84 -29.66 12.95
CA GLY A 174 -9.77 -30.60 12.32
C GLY A 174 -10.00 -31.87 13.13
N VAL A 175 -9.11 -32.21 14.07
CA VAL A 175 -9.28 -33.32 15.01
C VAL A 175 -9.73 -32.88 16.41
N GLY A 176 -10.26 -31.64 16.54
CA GLY A 176 -10.84 -31.12 17.78
C GLY A 176 -9.82 -30.65 18.83
N ILE A 177 -8.54 -30.50 18.46
CA ILE A 177 -7.52 -30.04 19.42
C ILE A 177 -7.53 -28.51 19.52
N SER A 178 -7.58 -28.01 20.75
CA SER A 178 -7.53 -26.58 21.07
C SER A 178 -6.16 -25.96 20.78
N THR A 179 -6.17 -24.72 20.28
CA THR A 179 -4.98 -24.00 19.78
C THR A 179 -4.95 -22.55 20.26
N ALA A 180 -3.76 -21.95 20.24
CA ALA A 180 -3.50 -20.53 20.47
C ALA A 180 -2.38 -20.05 19.53
N SER A 181 -2.15 -18.73 19.44
CA SER A 181 -1.20 -18.14 18.48
C SER A 181 -1.50 -18.58 17.04
N ASP A 182 -2.79 -18.60 16.71
CA ASP A 182 -3.41 -19.47 15.70
C ASP A 182 -4.05 -18.71 14.52
N ASP A 183 -3.42 -17.63 14.06
CA ASP A 183 -3.85 -16.85 12.89
C ASP A 183 -4.13 -17.73 11.67
N LEU A 184 -5.39 -17.87 11.26
CA LEU A 184 -5.79 -18.81 10.21
C LEU A 184 -5.51 -18.31 8.78
N THR A 185 -5.18 -17.04 8.59
CA THR A 185 -4.98 -16.47 7.25
C THR A 185 -3.48 -16.48 6.88
N PRO A 186 -3.05 -17.33 5.92
CA PRO A 186 -1.64 -17.39 5.54
C PRO A 186 -1.17 -16.15 4.77
N THR A 187 -2.08 -15.38 4.17
CA THR A 187 -1.79 -14.17 3.35
C THR A 187 -1.44 -12.92 4.17
N TYR A 188 -1.75 -12.93 5.47
CA TYR A 188 -1.51 -11.81 6.39
C TYR A 188 -0.76 -12.28 7.64
N TYR A 189 0.09 -13.29 7.47
CA TYR A 189 0.86 -13.87 8.56
C TYR A 189 1.87 -12.86 9.14
N TYR A 190 2.33 -11.91 8.31
CA TYR A 190 3.20 -10.81 8.74
C TYR A 190 2.64 -10.01 9.92
N ARG A 191 1.31 -9.96 10.13
CA ARG A 191 0.71 -9.26 11.29
C ARG A 191 1.08 -9.93 12.61
N LYS A 192 1.14 -11.27 12.60
CA LYS A 192 1.60 -12.06 13.74
C LYS A 192 3.08 -11.86 13.98
N VAL A 193 3.87 -11.94 12.92
CA VAL A 193 5.31 -11.71 13.00
C VAL A 193 5.59 -10.32 13.57
N ALA A 194 4.98 -9.28 13.01
CA ALA A 194 5.23 -7.91 13.41
C ALA A 194 4.81 -7.61 14.84
N ARG A 195 3.70 -8.15 15.34
CA ARG A 195 3.25 -7.88 16.72
C ARG A 195 4.07 -8.64 17.77
N GLU A 196 4.49 -9.86 17.47
CA GLU A 196 5.23 -10.70 18.41
C GLU A 196 6.72 -10.34 18.46
N GLU A 197 7.29 -9.97 17.32
CA GLU A 197 8.69 -9.50 17.19
C GLU A 197 8.78 -7.95 17.29
N ARG A 198 7.65 -7.26 17.46
CA ARG A 198 7.52 -5.78 17.52
C ARG A 198 8.14 -5.03 16.32
N LEU A 199 8.15 -5.65 15.14
CA LEU A 199 8.79 -5.09 13.94
C LEU A 199 8.05 -3.83 13.45
N PRO A 200 8.79 -2.74 13.15
CA PRO A 200 8.21 -1.57 12.50
C PRO A 200 7.80 -1.89 11.05
N LEU A 201 6.51 -1.85 10.72
CA LEU A 201 6.00 -2.02 9.35
C LEU A 201 5.51 -0.72 8.70
N SER A 202 5.49 0.39 9.43
CA SER A 202 4.98 1.69 8.93
C SER A 202 5.61 2.90 9.66
N ARG A 203 6.79 2.70 10.26
CA ARG A 203 7.62 3.72 10.91
C ARG A 203 9.09 3.44 10.57
N TRP A 204 9.95 4.43 10.75
CA TRP A 204 11.39 4.25 10.51
C TRP A 204 11.95 3.03 11.24
N ALA A 205 12.72 2.26 10.49
CA ALA A 205 13.47 1.10 10.94
C ALA A 205 14.97 1.36 10.77
N VAL A 206 15.76 0.77 11.64
CA VAL A 206 17.22 0.70 11.52
C VAL A 206 17.60 -0.71 11.14
N LEU A 207 18.36 -0.82 10.05
CA LEU A 207 18.95 -2.08 9.57
C LEU A 207 20.41 -2.12 10.01
N SER A 208 20.80 -3.16 10.74
CA SER A 208 22.20 -3.45 11.08
C SER A 208 22.62 -4.81 10.53
N ASN A 209 23.92 -5.11 10.48
CA ASN A 209 24.45 -6.44 10.12
C ASN A 209 23.79 -7.06 8.87
N TYR A 210 23.53 -6.23 7.87
CA TYR A 210 22.81 -6.60 6.65
C TYR A 210 23.79 -7.03 5.56
N LEU A 211 23.28 -7.84 4.64
CA LEU A 211 23.86 -7.99 3.30
C LEU A 211 23.05 -7.12 2.35
N HIS A 212 23.70 -6.52 1.36
CA HIS A 212 23.00 -5.74 0.36
C HIS A 212 23.60 -5.92 -1.03
N GLU A 213 22.74 -5.79 -2.02
CA GLU A 213 23.12 -5.71 -3.43
C GLU A 213 22.22 -4.69 -4.15
N TYR A 214 22.66 -4.27 -5.32
CA TYR A 214 21.91 -3.36 -6.17
C TYR A 214 21.31 -4.16 -7.33
N ILE A 215 19.97 -4.20 -7.40
CA ILE A 215 19.24 -5.00 -8.39
C ILE A 215 18.73 -4.13 -9.54
N GLN A 216 18.27 -4.78 -10.61
CA GLN A 216 17.71 -4.12 -11.80
C GLN A 216 16.59 -3.13 -11.41
N GLY A 217 16.50 -2.01 -12.14
CA GLY A 217 15.52 -0.95 -11.86
C GLY A 217 15.96 0.00 -10.75
N GLY A 218 17.25 -0.01 -10.39
CA GLY A 218 17.82 0.99 -9.48
C GLY A 218 17.37 0.84 -8.03
N THR A 219 17.08 -0.39 -7.60
CA THR A 219 16.55 -0.71 -6.28
C THR A 219 17.61 -1.44 -5.46
N TYR A 220 17.70 -1.12 -4.16
CA TYR A 220 18.52 -1.89 -3.23
C TYR A 220 17.77 -3.12 -2.73
N LEU A 221 18.46 -4.26 -2.67
CA LEU A 221 17.96 -5.46 -1.99
C LEU A 221 18.82 -5.72 -0.75
N PHE A 222 18.19 -5.72 0.43
CA PHE A 222 18.80 -6.05 1.70
C PHE A 222 18.33 -7.41 2.21
N GLN A 223 19.25 -8.15 2.81
CA GLN A 223 18.95 -9.34 3.62
C GLN A 223 19.40 -9.07 5.05
N VAL A 224 18.49 -9.26 6.00
CA VAL A 224 18.71 -8.93 7.40
C VAL A 224 18.07 -9.99 8.30
N SER A 225 18.73 -10.34 9.41
CA SER A 225 18.10 -11.16 10.45
C SER A 225 17.01 -10.35 11.15
N VAL A 226 15.95 -11.01 11.62
CA VAL A 226 14.88 -10.37 12.41
C VAL A 226 15.40 -9.55 13.60
N ASN A 227 16.46 -10.03 14.26
CA ASN A 227 17.08 -9.33 15.40
C ASN A 227 17.81 -8.03 15.02
N ASN A 228 18.09 -7.84 13.73
CA ASN A 228 18.81 -6.69 13.18
C ASN A 228 17.89 -5.73 12.40
N TYR A 229 16.57 -5.93 12.49
CA TYR A 229 15.55 -5.05 11.96
C TYR A 229 14.80 -4.41 13.13
N ASN A 230 15.22 -3.21 13.53
CA ASN A 230 14.79 -2.60 14.79
C ASN A 230 14.05 -1.28 14.54
N PRO A 231 13.15 -0.84 15.43
CA PRO A 231 12.62 0.52 15.37
C PRO A 231 13.74 1.54 15.55
N THR A 232 13.63 2.67 14.85
CA THR A 232 14.52 3.83 15.04
C THR A 232 14.42 4.38 16.46
N SER A 233 15.56 4.81 17.02
CA SER A 233 15.67 5.32 18.39
C SER A 233 15.29 6.80 18.49
N GLU A 234 14.94 7.28 19.69
CA GLU A 234 14.73 8.72 19.94
C GLU A 234 16.01 9.53 19.71
N ASP A 235 17.19 8.96 19.98
CA ASP A 235 18.48 9.61 19.74
C ASP A 235 18.70 9.89 18.24
N ASP A 236 18.23 9.01 17.35
CA ASP A 236 18.30 9.23 15.90
C ASP A 236 17.44 10.43 15.48
N TYR A 237 16.24 10.59 16.07
CA TYR A 237 15.38 11.75 15.79
C TYR A 237 15.97 13.06 16.29
N ASN A 238 16.80 13.01 17.33
CA ASN A 238 17.53 14.17 17.84
C ASN A 238 18.89 14.39 17.16
N ASN A 239 19.33 13.48 16.28
CA ASN A 239 20.60 13.59 15.59
C ASN A 239 20.53 14.65 14.49
N PRO A 240 21.35 15.72 14.52
CA PRO A 240 21.33 16.77 13.49
C PRO A 240 21.59 16.26 12.07
N LEU A 241 22.29 15.13 11.91
CA LEU A 241 22.55 14.51 10.60
C LEU A 241 21.30 13.91 9.96
N PHE A 242 20.36 13.41 10.76
CA PHE A 242 19.24 12.60 10.26
C PHE A 242 17.87 13.20 10.58
N SER A 243 17.75 13.96 11.66
CA SER A 243 16.50 14.52 12.21
C SER A 243 15.58 15.09 11.13
N SER A 244 16.10 15.97 10.27
CA SER A 244 15.30 16.57 9.18
C SER A 244 14.79 15.53 8.17
N ALA A 245 15.62 14.55 7.79
CA ALA A 245 15.23 13.51 6.83
C ALA A 245 14.28 12.47 7.45
N LEU A 246 14.39 12.24 8.77
CA LEU A 246 13.50 11.38 9.51
C LEU A 246 12.12 12.02 9.76
N SER A 247 12.07 13.34 9.98
CA SER A 247 10.81 14.08 10.19
C SER A 247 9.97 14.24 8.92
N ARG A 248 10.61 14.34 7.74
CA ARG A 248 9.93 14.43 6.43
C ARG A 248 10.46 13.33 5.52
N ASP A 249 9.88 12.13 5.65
CA ASP A 249 10.39 10.98 4.91
C ASP A 249 10.14 11.09 3.40
N ARG A 250 11.13 10.66 2.63
CA ARG A 250 11.14 10.67 1.17
C ARG A 250 10.45 9.44 0.57
N THR A 251 9.29 9.07 1.12
CA THR A 251 8.40 8.10 0.48
C THR A 251 7.84 8.73 -0.79
N LEU A 252 8.00 8.02 -1.92
CA LEU A 252 7.54 8.53 -3.21
C LEU A 252 6.06 8.20 -3.44
N VAL A 253 5.25 9.23 -3.62
CA VAL A 253 3.82 9.13 -3.91
C VAL A 253 3.58 9.43 -5.38
N LEU A 254 2.89 8.53 -6.07
CA LEU A 254 2.35 8.76 -7.41
C LEU A 254 0.86 9.03 -7.29
N THR A 255 0.39 10.17 -7.80
CA THR A 255 -1.03 10.38 -8.04
C THR A 255 -1.33 10.33 -9.53
N TRP A 256 -2.53 9.91 -9.89
CA TRP A 256 -2.90 9.71 -11.29
C TRP A 256 -4.40 9.85 -11.51
N ASP A 257 -4.77 10.22 -12.72
CA ASP A 257 -6.14 10.39 -13.20
C ASP A 257 -6.22 10.01 -14.69
N ILE A 258 -7.39 9.55 -15.15
CA ILE A 258 -7.60 9.16 -16.56
C ILE A 258 -8.73 9.96 -17.21
N GLU A 259 -8.59 10.17 -18.52
CA GLU A 259 -9.72 10.61 -19.35
C GLU A 259 -10.12 9.57 -20.37
N THR A 260 -11.44 9.42 -20.48
CA THR A 260 -12.06 8.41 -21.35
C THR A 260 -13.06 9.05 -22.30
N TYR A 261 -13.23 8.40 -23.44
CA TYR A 261 -14.16 8.79 -24.49
C TYR A 261 -15.05 7.62 -24.86
N SER A 262 -16.27 7.91 -25.32
CA SER A 262 -17.16 6.94 -25.95
C SER A 262 -17.70 7.48 -27.28
N SER A 263 -17.56 6.71 -28.35
CA SER A 263 -18.13 7.08 -29.66
C SER A 263 -19.65 6.89 -29.73
N LEU A 264 -20.29 6.29 -28.71
CA LEU A 264 -21.74 6.15 -28.59
C LEU A 264 -22.48 7.45 -28.22
N GLY A 265 -21.74 8.55 -28.01
CA GLY A 265 -22.30 9.90 -27.82
C GLY A 265 -22.56 10.30 -26.37
N LEU A 266 -22.99 11.55 -26.19
CA LEU A 266 -23.04 12.31 -24.92
C LEU A 266 -23.95 11.75 -23.81
N GLY A 267 -24.80 10.76 -24.12
CA GLY A 267 -25.68 10.10 -23.15
C GLY A 267 -25.11 8.81 -22.55
N ASN A 268 -24.01 8.29 -23.09
CA ASN A 268 -23.43 7.02 -22.68
C ASN A 268 -22.10 7.26 -21.96
N PHE A 269 -22.09 7.04 -20.65
CA PHE A 269 -20.87 7.13 -19.85
C PHE A 269 -19.87 6.04 -20.31
N PRO A 270 -18.59 6.37 -20.55
CA PRO A 270 -17.62 5.39 -21.02
C PRO A 270 -17.50 4.21 -20.04
N THR A 271 -17.60 2.99 -20.58
CA THR A 271 -17.47 1.77 -19.78
C THR A 271 -16.32 0.89 -20.29
N PRO A 272 -15.60 0.19 -19.39
CA PRO A 272 -14.50 -0.68 -19.81
C PRO A 272 -14.95 -1.81 -20.77
N GLN A 273 -16.21 -2.23 -20.65
CA GLN A 273 -16.78 -3.35 -21.39
C GLN A 273 -17.17 -2.99 -22.84
N SER A 274 -17.44 -1.72 -23.13
CA SER A 274 -17.75 -1.25 -24.49
C SER A 274 -16.48 -1.16 -25.33
N ASP A 275 -16.55 -1.60 -26.59
CA ASP A 275 -15.43 -1.47 -27.56
C ASP A 275 -15.37 -0.06 -28.16
N GLU A 276 -16.48 0.66 -28.09
CA GLU A 276 -16.65 2.06 -28.47
C GLU A 276 -16.08 3.04 -27.43
N SER A 277 -15.68 2.53 -26.27
CA SER A 277 -15.10 3.33 -25.19
C SER A 277 -13.59 3.16 -25.13
N ASN A 278 -12.83 4.24 -24.96
CA ASN A 278 -11.37 4.19 -24.86
C ASN A 278 -10.87 5.17 -23.79
N VAL A 279 -9.81 4.79 -23.07
CA VAL A 279 -8.94 5.75 -22.38
C VAL A 279 -8.04 6.39 -23.44
N PHE A 280 -7.93 7.72 -23.41
CA PHE A 280 -7.13 8.50 -24.36
C PHE A 280 -6.06 9.35 -23.68
N MET A 281 -6.19 9.58 -22.36
CA MET A 281 -5.23 10.35 -21.58
C MET A 281 -5.05 9.75 -20.19
N ILE A 282 -3.81 9.76 -19.71
CA ILE A 282 -3.45 9.41 -18.33
C ILE A 282 -2.48 10.49 -17.83
N CYS A 283 -2.89 11.22 -16.82
CA CYS A 283 -2.05 12.22 -16.18
C CYS A 283 -1.54 11.69 -14.85
N MET A 284 -0.27 11.99 -14.56
CA MET A 284 0.42 11.55 -13.36
C MET A 284 1.17 12.72 -12.73
N SER A 285 1.21 12.74 -11.41
CA SER A 285 2.10 13.63 -10.66
C SER A 285 2.80 12.89 -9.53
N VAL A 286 4.06 13.26 -9.32
CA VAL A 286 4.99 12.56 -8.42
C VAL A 286 5.36 13.50 -7.29
N HIS A 287 5.31 13.02 -6.05
CA HIS A 287 5.50 13.84 -4.85
C HIS A 287 6.36 13.12 -3.82
N TRP A 288 7.06 13.89 -2.98
CA TRP A 288 7.38 13.40 -1.64
C TRP A 288 6.10 13.39 -0.81
N LYS A 289 5.92 12.38 0.04
CA LYS A 289 4.69 12.16 0.81
C LYS A 289 4.13 13.40 1.50
N ASP A 290 4.99 14.25 2.07
CA ASP A 290 4.59 15.44 2.85
C ASP A 290 4.53 16.74 2.02
N ASP A 291 4.79 16.67 0.72
CA ASP A 291 4.83 17.82 -0.17
C ASP A 291 3.55 17.89 -1.01
N PRO A 292 2.80 19.01 -0.97
CA PRO A 292 1.59 19.17 -1.77
C PRO A 292 1.89 19.51 -3.24
N ASN A 293 3.10 19.99 -3.52
CA ASN A 293 3.54 20.35 -4.87
C ASN A 293 4.25 19.17 -5.54
N PRO A 294 4.08 18.98 -6.85
CA PRO A 294 4.70 17.87 -7.57
C PRO A 294 6.19 18.11 -7.82
N LEU A 295 6.98 17.05 -7.70
CA LEU A 295 8.36 16.95 -8.16
C LEU A 295 8.40 16.86 -9.69
N LYS A 296 7.49 16.06 -10.27
CA LYS A 296 7.32 15.86 -11.71
C LYS A 296 5.84 15.70 -12.05
N GLN A 297 5.49 16.13 -13.26
CA GLN A 297 4.15 16.02 -13.83
C GLN A 297 4.30 15.41 -15.23
N ILE A 298 3.46 14.44 -15.57
CA ILE A 298 3.54 13.67 -16.81
C ILE A 298 2.14 13.52 -17.39
N CYS A 299 1.96 13.92 -18.64
CA CYS A 299 0.74 13.71 -19.42
C CYS A 299 1.03 12.69 -20.53
N LEU A 300 0.38 11.54 -20.45
CA LEU A 300 0.35 10.55 -21.52
C LEU A 300 -0.94 10.74 -22.31
N VAL A 301 -0.87 10.87 -23.64
CA VAL A 301 -2.03 11.14 -24.48
C VAL A 301 -1.90 10.39 -25.81
N ASP A 302 -2.99 9.84 -26.35
CA ASP A 302 -2.94 9.07 -27.60
C ASP A 302 -2.99 9.93 -28.87
N VAL A 303 -3.46 11.18 -28.79
CA VAL A 303 -3.54 12.15 -29.89
C VAL A 303 -2.53 13.29 -29.77
N ASP A 304 -2.28 13.99 -30.89
CA ASP A 304 -1.38 15.15 -30.91
C ASP A 304 -1.88 16.25 -29.96
N THR A 305 -0.98 16.70 -29.09
CA THR A 305 -1.27 17.63 -28.00
C THR A 305 -0.14 18.65 -27.90
N ALA A 306 -0.49 19.93 -27.74
CA ALA A 306 0.52 20.98 -27.61
C ALA A 306 1.32 20.79 -26.31
N PRO A 307 2.65 21.02 -26.32
CA PRO A 307 3.46 20.92 -25.12
C PRO A 307 3.14 22.04 -24.13
N ASP A 308 3.42 21.80 -22.85
CA ASP A 308 3.37 22.80 -21.77
C ASP A 308 4.66 22.67 -20.94
N PRO A 309 5.36 23.76 -20.59
CA PRO A 309 6.60 23.70 -19.82
C PRO A 309 6.41 23.16 -18.39
N ARG A 310 5.19 23.12 -17.85
CA ARG A 310 4.88 22.65 -16.49
C ARG A 310 4.92 21.13 -16.35
N TRP A 311 4.73 20.38 -17.44
CA TRP A 311 4.72 18.91 -17.41
C TRP A 311 5.38 18.29 -18.65
N ILE A 312 5.66 16.99 -18.55
CA ILE A 312 6.21 16.22 -19.68
C ILE A 312 5.03 15.66 -20.48
N THR A 313 4.87 16.09 -21.74
CA THR A 313 3.85 15.55 -22.66
C THR A 313 4.43 14.41 -23.50
N ILE A 314 3.80 13.23 -23.44
CA ILE A 314 4.14 12.05 -24.24
C ILE A 314 2.94 11.65 -25.10
N ILE A 315 3.08 11.83 -26.40
CA ILE A 315 2.11 11.45 -27.43
C ILE A 315 2.35 9.98 -27.82
N CYS A 316 1.38 9.13 -27.54
CA CYS A 316 1.46 7.68 -27.70
C CYS A 316 0.86 7.16 -29.02
N GLY A 317 0.08 7.98 -29.74
CA GLY A 317 -0.53 7.64 -31.03
C GLY A 317 -1.71 6.67 -30.97
N ASN A 318 -1.82 5.85 -29.93
CA ASN A 318 -2.93 4.92 -29.71
C ASN A 318 -3.01 4.47 -28.24
N GLN A 319 -4.14 3.84 -27.89
CA GLN A 319 -4.39 3.33 -26.54
C GLN A 319 -3.41 2.24 -26.06
N VAL A 320 -2.93 1.36 -26.95
CA VAL A 320 -1.99 0.29 -26.55
C VAL A 320 -0.69 0.92 -26.07
N ASN A 321 -0.17 1.88 -26.83
CA ASN A 321 1.04 2.62 -26.49
C ASN A 321 0.85 3.51 -25.27
N LEU A 322 -0.34 4.10 -25.09
CA LEU A 322 -0.70 4.86 -23.89
C LEU A 322 -0.58 4.00 -22.62
N LEU A 323 -1.18 2.81 -22.64
CA LEU A 323 -1.13 1.86 -21.52
C LEU A 323 0.27 1.30 -21.28
N LYS A 324 1.04 1.06 -22.36
CA LYS A 324 2.45 0.68 -22.24
C LYS A 324 3.30 1.79 -21.61
N ALA A 325 3.13 3.03 -22.06
CA ALA A 325 3.84 4.18 -21.53
C ALA A 325 3.53 4.40 -20.04
N PHE A 326 2.27 4.17 -19.61
CA PHE A 326 1.89 4.20 -18.20
C PHE A 326 2.68 3.18 -17.37
N ALA A 327 2.75 1.92 -17.84
CA ALA A 327 3.51 0.88 -17.15
C ALA A 327 5.03 1.17 -17.10
N LEU A 328 5.60 1.76 -18.16
CA LEU A 328 7.01 2.16 -18.20
C LEU A 328 7.30 3.36 -17.29
N CYS A 329 6.40 4.36 -17.20
CA CYS A 329 6.53 5.44 -16.24
C CYS A 329 6.55 4.89 -14.82
N TRP A 330 5.66 3.94 -14.52
CA TRP A 330 5.63 3.28 -13.21
C TRP A 330 6.91 2.49 -12.92
N GLU A 331 7.45 1.75 -13.89
CA GLU A 331 8.73 1.04 -13.78
C GLU A 331 9.87 1.99 -13.42
N LEU A 332 9.97 3.13 -14.12
CA LEU A 332 10.99 4.15 -13.89
C LEU A 332 10.85 4.84 -12.53
N LEU A 333 9.62 5.16 -12.13
CA LEU A 333 9.32 5.88 -10.89
C LEU A 333 9.32 4.99 -9.66
N ALA A 334 9.01 3.70 -9.81
CA ALA A 334 8.93 2.71 -8.73
C ALA A 334 8.25 3.26 -7.44
N PRO A 335 7.00 3.75 -7.52
CA PRO A 335 6.35 4.43 -6.40
C PRO A 335 6.19 3.54 -5.17
N ASP A 336 6.13 4.15 -3.99
CA ASP A 336 5.86 3.46 -2.72
C ASP A 336 4.36 3.45 -2.41
N ILE A 337 3.68 4.55 -2.74
CA ILE A 337 2.25 4.74 -2.57
C ILE A 337 1.68 5.26 -3.89
N GLN A 338 0.54 4.72 -4.30
CA GLN A 338 -0.28 5.33 -5.33
C GLN A 338 -1.57 5.89 -4.74
N ILE A 339 -2.03 7.03 -5.25
CA ILE A 339 -3.27 7.68 -4.80
C ILE A 339 -4.08 8.11 -6.02
N GLY A 340 -5.35 7.72 -6.04
CA GLY A 340 -6.34 8.28 -6.95
C GLY A 340 -7.59 8.68 -6.16
N PHE A 341 -8.58 9.24 -6.84
CA PHE A 341 -9.86 9.55 -6.22
C PHE A 341 -10.97 8.82 -6.95
N ASN A 342 -11.59 7.84 -6.27
CA ASN A 342 -12.53 6.91 -6.89
C ASN A 342 -11.88 5.98 -7.95
N ASP A 343 -10.56 5.86 -7.92
CA ASP A 343 -9.76 5.07 -8.86
C ASP A 343 -10.10 3.59 -8.80
N SER A 344 -10.37 3.08 -7.59
CA SER A 344 -10.75 1.70 -7.35
C SER A 344 -12.15 1.33 -7.86
N GLN A 345 -12.99 2.31 -8.23
CA GLN A 345 -14.32 2.07 -8.80
C GLN A 345 -14.37 2.35 -10.30
N TYR A 346 -13.48 3.23 -10.78
CA TYR A 346 -13.47 3.67 -12.16
C TYR A 346 -12.13 3.41 -12.85
N ASP A 347 -11.08 4.14 -12.50
CA ASP A 347 -9.81 4.21 -13.23
C ASP A 347 -9.12 2.86 -13.34
N TRP A 348 -8.86 2.19 -12.20
CA TRP A 348 -8.23 0.89 -12.18
C TRP A 348 -9.06 -0.16 -12.91
N LYS A 349 -10.39 -0.12 -12.74
CA LYS A 349 -11.30 -1.00 -13.46
C LYS A 349 -11.22 -0.73 -14.96
N PHE A 350 -11.12 0.52 -15.40
CA PHE A 350 -11.03 0.86 -16.81
C PHE A 350 -9.72 0.37 -17.42
N ILE A 351 -8.59 0.69 -16.78
CA ILE A 351 -7.24 0.31 -17.22
C ILE A 351 -7.08 -1.21 -17.29
N VAL A 352 -7.45 -1.93 -16.22
CA VAL A 352 -7.26 -3.39 -16.18
C VAL A 352 -8.11 -4.10 -17.22
N GLU A 353 -9.39 -3.77 -17.35
CA GLU A 353 -10.27 -4.44 -18.32
C GLU A 353 -9.86 -4.12 -19.76
N LYS A 354 -9.38 -2.90 -20.06
CA LYS A 354 -8.83 -2.56 -21.38
C LYS A 354 -7.51 -3.28 -21.66
N ALA A 355 -6.59 -3.30 -20.70
CA ALA A 355 -5.34 -4.04 -20.83
C ALA A 355 -5.55 -5.54 -21.06
N LYS A 356 -6.60 -6.12 -20.44
CA LYS A 356 -7.02 -7.51 -20.69
C LYS A 356 -7.48 -7.72 -22.12
N LYS A 357 -8.42 -6.89 -22.60
CA LYS A 357 -8.93 -6.97 -23.98
C LYS A 357 -7.83 -6.82 -25.03
N LEU A 358 -6.86 -5.95 -24.76
CA LEU A 358 -5.72 -5.69 -25.64
C LEU A 358 -4.58 -6.73 -25.51
N GLY A 359 -4.69 -7.69 -24.58
CA GLY A 359 -3.68 -8.73 -24.38
C GLY A 359 -2.36 -8.25 -23.78
N ILE A 360 -2.34 -7.08 -23.10
CA ILE A 360 -1.12 -6.47 -22.56
C ILE A 360 -1.07 -6.43 -21.02
N LEU A 361 -2.10 -6.91 -20.32
CA LEU A 361 -2.15 -6.85 -18.84
C LEU A 361 -0.95 -7.54 -18.18
N GLU A 362 -0.58 -8.74 -18.63
CA GLU A 362 0.58 -9.46 -18.06
C GLU A 362 1.87 -8.68 -18.24
N TRP A 363 2.09 -8.14 -19.44
CA TRP A 363 3.26 -7.31 -19.75
C TRP A 363 3.29 -6.06 -18.86
N MET A 364 2.18 -5.33 -18.75
CA MET A 364 2.08 -4.13 -17.91
C MET A 364 2.39 -4.46 -16.45
N PHE A 365 1.73 -5.48 -15.90
CA PHE A 365 1.94 -5.88 -14.50
C PHE A 365 3.40 -6.22 -14.22
N ASN A 366 4.05 -6.97 -15.12
CA ASN A 366 5.43 -7.40 -14.94
C ASN A 366 6.45 -6.25 -15.07
N ARG A 367 6.08 -5.13 -15.70
CA ARG A 367 6.87 -3.89 -15.72
C ARG A 367 6.68 -3.07 -14.45
N MET A 368 5.47 -3.05 -13.91
CA MET A 368 5.12 -2.25 -12.73
C MET A 368 5.50 -2.90 -11.39
N SER A 369 5.62 -4.23 -11.37
CA SER A 369 5.79 -5.04 -10.16
C SER A 369 7.23 -5.49 -9.95
N ILE A 370 7.70 -5.41 -8.71
CA ILE A 370 8.97 -6.03 -8.29
C ILE A 370 8.93 -7.57 -8.30
N LYS A 371 7.75 -8.15 -8.52
CA LYS A 371 7.49 -9.58 -8.52
C LYS A 371 6.63 -9.95 -9.75
N PRO A 372 7.26 -10.44 -10.82
CA PRO A 372 6.53 -10.89 -12.00
C PRO A 372 5.53 -11.99 -11.69
N SER A 373 4.47 -12.08 -12.50
CA SER A 373 3.44 -13.10 -12.40
C SER A 373 2.82 -13.41 -13.75
N SER A 374 2.15 -14.56 -13.85
CA SER A 374 1.38 -14.94 -15.03
C SER A 374 0.01 -14.28 -15.02
N LEU A 375 -0.59 -14.07 -16.20
CA LEU A 375 -1.94 -13.50 -16.33
C LEU A 375 -2.96 -14.13 -15.39
N GLU A 376 -3.02 -15.46 -15.33
CA GLU A 376 -3.95 -16.19 -14.45
C GLU A 376 -3.80 -15.79 -12.98
N LYS A 377 -2.56 -15.66 -12.50
CA LYS A 377 -2.27 -15.29 -11.11
C LYS A 377 -2.56 -13.82 -10.85
N ILE A 378 -2.32 -12.96 -11.84
CA ILE A 378 -2.65 -11.53 -11.76
C ILE A 378 -4.15 -11.37 -11.57
N GLU A 379 -4.95 -11.97 -12.43
CA GLU A 379 -6.41 -11.86 -12.36
C GLU A 379 -6.98 -12.45 -11.07
N LYS A 380 -6.43 -13.58 -10.61
CA LYS A 380 -6.94 -14.28 -9.42
C LYS A 380 -6.53 -13.62 -8.12
N TRP A 381 -5.31 -13.09 -8.03
CA TRP A 381 -4.71 -12.69 -6.75
C TRP A 381 -4.32 -11.22 -6.65
N GLN A 382 -4.06 -10.55 -7.78
CA GLN A 382 -3.59 -9.16 -7.79
C GLN A 382 -4.68 -8.17 -8.19
N TYR A 383 -5.65 -8.56 -9.02
CA TYR A 383 -6.82 -7.72 -9.27
C TYR A 383 -7.86 -7.91 -8.16
N GLN A 384 -7.66 -7.21 -7.04
CA GLN A 384 -8.32 -7.49 -5.78
C GLN A 384 -9.61 -6.70 -5.62
N TYR A 385 -10.58 -7.34 -4.98
CA TYR A 385 -11.79 -6.71 -4.47
C TYR A 385 -11.71 -6.61 -2.94
N ASN A 386 -11.87 -5.40 -2.41
CA ASN A 386 -11.85 -5.12 -1.00
C ASN A 386 -13.09 -4.32 -0.60
N SER A 387 -13.67 -4.67 0.55
CA SER A 387 -14.75 -3.91 1.18
C SER A 387 -14.18 -3.07 2.31
N ILE A 388 -14.05 -1.77 2.09
CA ILE A 388 -13.55 -0.82 3.08
C ILE A 388 -14.73 -0.35 3.92
N LYS A 389 -14.68 -0.56 5.24
CA LYS A 389 -15.70 -0.02 6.14
C LYS A 389 -15.55 1.50 6.24
N VAL A 390 -16.62 2.21 5.91
CA VAL A 390 -16.72 3.67 5.96
C VAL A 390 -17.99 4.01 6.73
N ASN A 391 -17.83 4.39 8.01
CA ASN A 391 -18.93 4.61 8.95
C ASN A 391 -19.83 3.35 9.02
N ASP A 392 -21.13 3.52 8.78
CA ASP A 392 -22.12 2.43 8.80
C ASP A 392 -22.29 1.73 7.44
N ARG A 393 -21.47 2.06 6.44
CA ARG A 393 -21.57 1.51 5.08
C ARG A 393 -20.24 0.91 4.63
N ASN A 394 -20.29 0.14 3.56
CA ASN A 394 -19.11 -0.39 2.89
C ASN A 394 -18.84 0.40 1.61
N PHE A 395 -17.58 0.77 1.41
CA PHE A 395 -17.06 1.24 0.13
C PHE A 395 -16.37 0.06 -0.57
N TYR A 396 -16.85 -0.29 -1.75
CA TYR A 396 -16.30 -1.39 -2.54
C TYR A 396 -15.21 -0.87 -3.46
N SER A 397 -14.02 -1.44 -3.31
CA SER A 397 -12.81 -1.05 -4.04
C SER A 397 -12.31 -2.23 -4.86
N LYS A 398 -12.12 -2.05 -6.17
CA LYS A 398 -11.54 -3.04 -7.08
C LYS A 398 -10.29 -2.46 -7.76
N HIS A 399 -9.10 -2.89 -7.36
CA HIS A 399 -7.84 -2.30 -7.81
C HIS A 399 -6.80 -3.36 -8.16
N LEU A 400 -5.78 -2.96 -8.93
CA LEU A 400 -4.61 -3.81 -9.19
C LEU A 400 -3.60 -3.63 -8.05
N LYS A 401 -3.45 -4.65 -7.23
CA LYS A 401 -2.43 -4.72 -6.17
C LYS A 401 -1.07 -5.00 -6.82
N ILE A 402 -0.20 -3.98 -6.82
CA ILE A 402 1.15 -4.08 -7.36
C ILE A 402 2.13 -4.32 -6.20
N PRO A 403 2.80 -5.48 -6.12
CA PRO A 403 3.86 -5.71 -5.14
C PRO A 403 4.89 -4.57 -5.16
N GLY A 404 5.21 -4.05 -3.97
CA GLY A 404 6.11 -2.91 -3.83
C GLY A 404 5.43 -1.55 -3.68
N CYS A 405 4.12 -1.45 -3.93
CA CYS A 405 3.36 -0.20 -3.85
C CYS A 405 2.03 -0.40 -3.10
N VAL A 406 1.64 0.56 -2.26
CA VAL A 406 0.34 0.57 -1.58
C VAL A 406 -0.64 1.46 -2.34
N ALA A 407 -1.79 0.90 -2.71
CA ALA A 407 -2.88 1.65 -3.33
C ALA A 407 -3.81 2.27 -2.28
N ILE A 408 -4.03 3.58 -2.35
CA ILE A 408 -4.94 4.30 -1.46
C ILE A 408 -5.94 5.10 -2.31
N ASP A 409 -7.21 4.72 -2.27
CA ASP A 409 -8.27 5.55 -2.85
C ASP A 409 -8.61 6.67 -1.87
N ALA A 410 -8.39 7.92 -2.27
CA ALA A 410 -8.64 9.09 -1.44
C ALA A 410 -10.12 9.24 -1.07
N ARG A 411 -11.05 8.81 -1.93
CA ARG A 411 -12.50 8.99 -1.69
C ARG A 411 -12.97 8.32 -0.38
N PRO A 412 -12.76 7.01 -0.14
CA PRO A 412 -13.12 6.39 1.13
C PRO A 412 -12.30 6.90 2.32
N CYS A 413 -11.10 7.47 2.10
CA CYS A 413 -10.37 8.15 3.18
C CYS A 413 -11.15 9.37 3.67
N PHE A 414 -11.56 10.24 2.75
CA PHE A 414 -12.28 11.47 3.05
C PHE A 414 -13.70 11.22 3.55
N MET A 415 -14.37 10.16 3.08
CA MET A 415 -15.66 9.77 3.67
C MET A 415 -15.53 9.33 5.15
N LYS A 416 -14.36 8.84 5.59
CA LYS A 416 -14.09 8.56 7.01
C LYS A 416 -13.80 9.85 7.79
N PHE A 417 -13.07 10.81 7.20
CA PHE A 417 -12.79 12.10 7.84
C PHE A 417 -14.02 13.00 7.97
N TYR A 418 -14.95 12.90 7.01
CA TYR A 418 -16.17 13.70 6.96
C TYR A 418 -17.41 12.79 7.00
N PRO A 419 -17.67 12.09 8.13
CA PRO A 419 -18.70 11.05 8.19
C PRO A 419 -20.14 11.58 8.05
N LYS A 420 -20.33 12.88 8.28
CA LYS A 420 -21.63 13.58 8.18
C LYS A 420 -21.79 14.38 6.88
N ALA A 421 -20.81 14.34 5.98
CA ALA A 421 -20.88 15.08 4.73
C ALA A 421 -22.01 14.55 3.84
N GLU A 422 -22.72 15.47 3.19
CA GLU A 422 -23.81 15.14 2.25
C GLU A 422 -23.29 14.67 0.89
N LYS A 423 -22.06 15.07 0.54
CA LYS A 423 -21.42 14.81 -0.75
C LYS A 423 -20.05 14.19 -0.53
N SER A 424 -19.58 13.47 -1.55
CA SER A 424 -18.27 12.80 -1.54
C SER A 424 -17.47 13.03 -2.81
N SER A 425 -17.72 14.13 -3.52
CA SER A 425 -16.98 14.47 -4.75
C SER A 425 -15.65 15.15 -4.42
N LEU A 426 -14.70 15.08 -5.35
CA LEU A 426 -13.41 15.76 -5.22
C LEU A 426 -13.58 17.25 -4.95
N ALA A 427 -14.37 17.94 -5.78
CA ALA A 427 -14.65 19.38 -5.64
C ALA A 427 -15.27 19.75 -4.28
N TYR A 428 -16.12 18.87 -3.72
CA TYR A 428 -16.68 19.08 -2.39
C TYR A 428 -15.58 19.05 -1.33
N TYR A 429 -14.72 18.02 -1.33
CA TYR A 429 -13.65 17.93 -0.34
C TYR A 429 -12.55 18.97 -0.52
N LEU A 430 -12.24 19.41 -1.75
CA LEU A 430 -11.33 20.53 -1.98
C LEU A 430 -11.85 21.81 -1.32
N LYS A 431 -13.15 22.09 -1.48
CA LYS A 431 -13.81 23.22 -0.82
C LYS A 431 -13.80 23.10 0.70
N GLU A 432 -14.19 21.95 1.25
CA GLU A 432 -14.17 21.70 2.71
C GLU A 432 -12.76 21.84 3.31
N CYS A 433 -11.72 21.57 2.51
CA CYS A 433 -10.32 21.71 2.90
C CYS A 433 -9.72 23.10 2.63
N GLU A 434 -10.51 24.06 2.11
CA GLU A 434 -10.04 25.40 1.72
C GLU A 434 -8.86 25.34 0.73
N LEU A 435 -8.93 24.42 -0.23
CA LEU A 435 -7.96 24.28 -1.30
C LEU A 435 -8.52 24.86 -2.60
N ASP A 436 -7.62 25.22 -3.52
CA ASP A 436 -8.01 25.59 -4.88
C ASP A 436 -8.93 24.53 -5.46
N ASN A 437 -10.04 24.99 -6.04
CA ASN A 437 -10.99 24.08 -6.65
C ASN A 437 -10.40 23.48 -7.93
N LYS A 438 -10.95 22.34 -8.34
CA LYS A 438 -10.59 21.75 -9.62
C LYS A 438 -11.03 22.64 -10.78
N LEU A 439 -10.40 22.45 -11.94
CA LEU A 439 -10.84 23.06 -13.19
C LEU A 439 -12.19 22.46 -13.62
N ASP A 440 -13.03 23.23 -14.32
CA ASP A 440 -14.28 22.71 -14.86
C ASP A 440 -14.09 22.31 -16.33
N MET A 441 -14.21 21.01 -16.61
CA MET A 441 -14.20 20.45 -17.96
C MET A 441 -15.48 19.64 -18.18
N PRO A 442 -16.54 20.26 -18.72
CA PRO A 442 -17.77 19.54 -19.02
C PRO A 442 -17.51 18.39 -19.98
N LEU A 443 -18.05 17.20 -19.70
CA LEU A 443 -17.86 15.98 -20.51
C LEU A 443 -18.10 16.22 -22.02
N HIS A 444 -19.12 17.01 -22.36
CA HIS A 444 -19.44 17.30 -23.75
C HIS A 444 -18.37 18.13 -24.48
N ARG A 445 -17.68 19.01 -23.75
CA ARG A 445 -16.59 19.83 -24.28
C ARG A 445 -15.36 18.97 -24.53
N MET A 446 -15.00 18.14 -23.55
CA MET A 446 -13.91 17.18 -23.68
C MET A 446 -14.13 16.21 -24.85
N PHE A 447 -15.32 15.62 -24.96
CA PHE A 447 -15.66 14.70 -26.06
C PHE A 447 -15.60 15.40 -27.42
N LYS A 448 -16.03 16.66 -27.49
CA LYS A 448 -15.94 17.48 -28.71
C LYS A 448 -14.48 17.75 -29.10
N TYR A 449 -13.62 18.07 -28.13
CA TYR A 449 -12.19 18.31 -28.37
C TYR A 449 -11.50 17.04 -28.87
N TYR A 450 -11.63 15.95 -28.12
CA TYR A 450 -11.06 14.67 -28.50
C TYR A 450 -11.60 14.16 -29.85
N GLY A 451 -12.91 14.25 -30.07
CA GLY A 451 -13.53 13.86 -31.34
C GLY A 451 -13.09 14.70 -32.54
N ARG A 452 -12.62 15.95 -32.33
CA ARG A 452 -11.97 16.75 -33.37
C ARG A 452 -10.51 16.34 -33.57
N ALA A 453 -9.77 16.12 -32.50
CA ALA A 453 -8.39 15.66 -32.56
C ALA A 453 -8.24 14.31 -33.27
N LEU A 454 -9.26 13.44 -33.20
CA LEU A 454 -9.32 12.20 -33.98
C LEU A 454 -9.49 12.40 -35.49
N LYS A 455 -10.06 13.53 -35.92
CA LYS A 455 -10.37 13.81 -37.34
C LYS A 455 -9.32 14.69 -38.00
N GLU A 456 -8.77 15.63 -37.26
CA GLU A 456 -7.88 16.66 -37.77
C GLU A 456 -6.71 16.90 -36.82
N THR A 457 -5.50 16.83 -37.37
CA THR A 457 -4.26 17.21 -36.69
C THR A 457 -3.89 18.64 -37.08
N ASN A 458 -4.11 19.61 -36.19
CA ASN A 458 -3.67 20.98 -36.39
C ASN A 458 -3.38 21.66 -35.04
N ALA A 459 -2.82 22.88 -35.09
CA ALA A 459 -2.48 23.63 -33.88
C ALA A 459 -3.70 23.86 -32.97
N THR A 460 -4.90 24.05 -33.51
CA THR A 460 -6.10 24.28 -32.70
C THR A 460 -6.53 23.03 -31.95
N THR A 461 -6.53 21.86 -32.60
CA THR A 461 -6.89 20.60 -31.92
C THR A 461 -5.83 20.20 -30.89
N ALA A 462 -4.55 20.44 -31.17
CA ALA A 462 -3.46 20.22 -30.22
C ALA A 462 -3.57 21.11 -28.96
N GLU A 463 -3.94 22.38 -29.11
CA GLU A 463 -4.19 23.30 -27.99
C GLU A 463 -5.42 22.90 -27.17
N GLN A 464 -6.48 22.42 -27.83
CA GLN A 464 -7.68 21.89 -27.15
C GLN A 464 -7.35 20.67 -26.30
N MET A 465 -6.51 19.76 -26.80
CA MET A 465 -6.05 18.62 -26.02
C MET A 465 -5.11 19.02 -24.88
N ARG A 466 -4.35 20.12 -25.01
CA ARG A 466 -3.56 20.68 -23.90
C ARG A 466 -4.46 21.20 -22.78
N GLU A 467 -5.61 21.79 -23.12
CA GLU A 467 -6.63 22.21 -22.12
C GLU A 467 -7.19 21.00 -21.35
N VAL A 468 -7.42 19.87 -22.03
CA VAL A 468 -7.84 18.61 -21.37
C VAL A 468 -6.72 18.05 -20.48
N ALA A 469 -5.47 18.09 -20.95
CA ALA A 469 -4.32 17.68 -20.16
C ALA A 469 -4.15 18.50 -18.89
N GLU A 470 -4.34 19.83 -18.96
CA GLU A 470 -4.30 20.68 -17.78
C GLU A 470 -5.37 20.30 -16.75
N TYR A 471 -6.60 20.05 -17.19
CA TYR A 471 -7.69 19.57 -16.33
C TYR A 471 -7.30 18.27 -15.62
N CYS A 472 -6.85 17.26 -16.36
CA CYS A 472 -6.52 15.94 -15.81
C CYS A 472 -5.27 15.99 -14.88
N ILE A 473 -4.27 16.81 -15.20
CA ILE A 473 -3.12 17.07 -14.32
C ILE A 473 -3.54 17.72 -13.00
N ILE A 474 -4.44 18.72 -13.04
CA ILE A 474 -4.93 19.39 -11.83
C ILE A 474 -5.74 18.43 -10.94
N ASP A 475 -6.55 17.55 -11.53
CA ASP A 475 -7.27 16.53 -10.77
C ASP A 475 -6.28 15.56 -10.10
N ALA A 476 -5.27 15.06 -10.81
CA ALA A 476 -4.22 14.20 -10.22
C ALA A 476 -3.46 14.88 -9.08
N ILE A 477 -3.07 16.16 -9.20
CA ILE A 477 -2.36 16.92 -8.16
C ILE A 477 -3.26 17.17 -6.94
N SER A 478 -4.55 17.41 -7.17
CA SER A 478 -5.53 17.71 -6.12
C SER A 478 -5.64 16.59 -5.07
N TYR A 479 -5.41 15.33 -5.49
CA TYR A 479 -5.41 14.17 -4.59
C TYR A 479 -4.32 14.29 -3.54
N GLN A 480 -3.09 14.63 -3.93
CA GLN A 480 -1.99 14.82 -3.00
C GLN A 480 -2.23 16.02 -2.08
N ARG A 481 -2.73 17.15 -2.62
CA ARG A 481 -3.05 18.34 -1.82
C ARG A 481 -4.04 18.02 -0.70
N LEU A 482 -5.08 17.23 -1.02
CA LEU A 482 -6.03 16.73 -0.03
C LEU A 482 -5.34 15.85 1.03
N MET A 483 -4.59 14.84 0.60
CA MET A 483 -3.93 13.89 1.50
C MET A 483 -2.94 14.58 2.46
N VAL A 484 -2.20 15.58 1.98
CA VAL A 484 -1.30 16.41 2.80
C VAL A 484 -2.09 17.32 3.75
N LYS A 485 -3.13 18.01 3.27
CA LYS A 485 -3.96 18.91 4.10
C LYS A 485 -4.60 18.19 5.29
N ARG A 486 -4.98 16.92 5.12
CA ARG A 486 -5.56 16.07 6.19
C ARG A 486 -4.54 15.14 6.85
N ASN A 487 -3.25 15.26 6.53
CA ASN A 487 -2.18 14.43 7.10
C ASN A 487 -2.47 12.91 7.00
N ALA A 488 -3.19 12.49 5.97
CA ALA A 488 -3.92 11.23 5.95
C ALA A 488 -3.01 9.99 6.01
N ILE A 489 -1.87 10.03 5.30
CA ILE A 489 -0.92 8.92 5.28
C ILE A 489 -0.24 8.76 6.64
N ASN A 490 0.08 9.88 7.32
CA ASN A 490 0.70 9.84 8.64
C ASN A 490 -0.27 9.29 9.69
N GLU A 491 -1.55 9.66 9.66
CA GLU A 491 -2.57 9.06 10.53
C GLU A 491 -2.68 7.53 10.30
N TYR A 492 -2.63 7.07 9.05
CA TYR A 492 -2.63 5.64 8.76
C TYR A 492 -1.36 4.92 9.20
N ARG A 493 -0.19 5.56 9.08
CA ARG A 493 1.10 5.03 9.55
C ARG A 493 1.17 4.96 11.06
N GLU A 494 0.65 5.96 11.77
CA GLU A 494 0.56 5.97 13.23
C GLU A 494 -0.32 4.81 13.70
N MET A 495 -1.52 4.69 13.15
CA MET A 495 -2.43 3.58 13.45
C MET A 495 -1.82 2.22 13.12
N ALA A 496 -1.09 2.12 12.01
CA ALA A 496 -0.40 0.90 11.62
C ALA A 496 0.72 0.53 12.60
N SER A 497 1.48 1.54 13.04
CA SER A 497 2.60 1.39 13.97
C SER A 497 2.13 0.97 15.36
N VAL A 498 1.08 1.59 15.89
CA VAL A 498 0.48 1.22 17.19
C VAL A 498 -0.04 -0.21 17.14
N ALA A 499 -0.73 -0.58 16.06
CA ALA A 499 -1.36 -1.90 15.95
C ALA A 499 -0.43 -2.99 15.38
N PHE A 500 0.84 -2.72 15.07
CA PHE A 500 1.77 -3.67 14.43
C PHE A 500 1.24 -4.30 13.13
N ILE A 501 0.65 -3.47 12.27
CA ILE A 501 0.10 -3.86 10.96
C ILE A 501 0.75 -3.04 9.84
N SER A 502 0.41 -3.34 8.59
CA SER A 502 0.92 -2.60 7.44
C SER A 502 0.11 -1.33 7.14
N LEU A 503 0.67 -0.41 6.34
CA LEU A 503 -0.07 0.74 5.80
C LEU A 503 -1.29 0.30 4.99
N TYR A 504 -1.15 -0.77 4.20
CA TYR A 504 -2.26 -1.40 3.47
C TYR A 504 -3.39 -1.80 4.43
N ASP A 505 -3.05 -2.42 5.56
CA ASP A 505 -4.04 -2.83 6.55
C ASP A 505 -4.78 -1.65 7.18
N SER A 506 -4.09 -0.54 7.41
CA SER A 506 -4.70 0.68 7.93
C SER A 506 -5.78 1.23 7.00
N HIS A 507 -5.57 1.18 5.68
CA HIS A 507 -6.56 1.66 4.72
C HIS A 507 -7.73 0.68 4.51
N TYR A 508 -7.42 -0.60 4.26
CA TYR A 508 -8.39 -1.59 3.78
C TYR A 508 -9.16 -2.34 4.87
N PHE A 509 -8.62 -2.46 6.09
CA PHE A 509 -9.24 -3.25 7.16
C PHE A 509 -9.90 -2.38 8.23
N ALA A 510 -10.99 -2.91 8.78
CA ALA A 510 -11.75 -2.27 9.84
C ALA A 510 -10.97 -2.21 11.18
N ILE A 511 -11.36 -1.26 12.04
CA ILE A 511 -10.73 -0.99 13.34
C ILE A 511 -10.65 -2.24 14.22
N GLY A 512 -11.68 -3.10 14.22
CA GLY A 512 -11.69 -4.32 15.05
C GLY A 512 -10.50 -5.25 14.80
N MET A 513 -10.02 -5.34 13.56
CA MET A 513 -8.82 -6.11 13.23
C MET A 513 -7.57 -5.49 13.87
N LYS A 514 -7.46 -4.16 13.84
CA LYS A 514 -6.34 -3.39 14.38
C LYS A 514 -6.27 -3.50 15.90
N VAL A 515 -7.42 -3.35 16.57
CA VAL A 515 -7.56 -3.53 18.03
C VAL A 515 -7.17 -4.95 18.44
N ARG A 516 -7.63 -5.97 17.71
CA ARG A 516 -7.22 -7.36 17.99
C ARG A 516 -5.71 -7.54 17.89
N ASN A 517 -5.06 -6.97 16.87
CA ASN A 517 -3.62 -7.11 16.70
C ASN A 517 -2.83 -6.37 17.80
N LEU A 518 -3.28 -5.18 18.20
CA LEU A 518 -2.74 -4.43 19.34
C LEU A 518 -2.85 -5.21 20.66
N LEU A 519 -4.04 -5.76 20.96
CA LEU A 519 -4.27 -6.55 22.17
C LEU A 519 -3.42 -7.82 22.18
N SER A 520 -3.32 -8.53 21.05
CA SER A 520 -2.43 -9.69 20.90
C SER A 520 -0.96 -9.32 21.10
N ALA A 521 -0.53 -8.13 20.70
CA ALA A 521 0.83 -7.65 20.95
C ALA A 521 1.09 -7.48 22.45
N GLY A 522 0.17 -6.81 23.17
CA GLY A 522 0.28 -6.62 24.62
C GLY A 522 0.24 -7.95 25.38
N ALA A 523 -0.71 -8.82 25.04
CA ALA A 523 -0.82 -10.16 25.62
C ALA A 523 0.46 -10.98 25.45
N TRP A 524 1.09 -10.91 24.27
CA TRP A 524 2.34 -11.60 23.99
C TRP A 524 3.47 -11.16 24.93
N GLN A 525 3.58 -9.87 25.25
CA GLN A 525 4.61 -9.36 26.17
C GLN A 525 4.43 -9.88 27.60
N GLU A 526 3.18 -10.09 28.02
CA GLU A 526 2.83 -10.63 29.34
C GLU A 526 2.85 -12.17 29.39
N GLY A 527 3.27 -12.84 28.30
CA GLY A 527 3.28 -14.30 28.23
C GLY A 527 1.88 -14.93 28.20
N ILE A 528 0.89 -14.18 27.69
CA ILE A 528 -0.49 -14.62 27.48
C ILE A 528 -0.67 -15.04 26.02
N LEU A 529 -1.19 -16.25 25.78
CA LEU A 529 -1.44 -16.74 24.43
C LEU A 529 -2.88 -16.43 23.99
N THR A 530 -3.01 -15.71 22.88
CA THR A 530 -4.31 -15.35 22.31
C THR A 530 -4.73 -16.30 21.21
N SER A 531 -6.02 -16.60 21.09
CA SER A 531 -6.60 -17.15 19.87
C SER A 531 -7.21 -16.03 19.02
N THR A 532 -6.97 -16.07 17.72
CA THR A 532 -7.57 -15.13 16.75
C THR A 532 -8.82 -15.71 16.07
N ILE A 533 -9.18 -16.93 16.45
CA ILE A 533 -10.27 -17.69 15.88
C ILE A 533 -11.56 -17.35 16.64
N PRO A 534 -12.65 -16.97 15.95
CA PRO A 534 -13.92 -16.66 16.61
C PRO A 534 -14.43 -17.85 17.42
N CYS A 535 -15.02 -17.56 18.59
CA CYS A 535 -15.82 -18.55 19.31
C CYS A 535 -17.13 -18.79 18.54
N GLU A 536 -17.56 -20.05 18.44
CA GLU A 536 -18.80 -20.44 17.75
C GLU A 536 -20.05 -20.04 18.53
N GLN A 537 -19.93 -19.81 19.85
CA GLN A 537 -21.01 -19.32 20.68
C GLN A 537 -21.13 -17.80 20.53
N THR A 538 -22.01 -17.38 19.63
CA THR A 538 -22.42 -15.98 19.52
C THR A 538 -23.67 -15.76 20.35
N GLU A 539 -23.57 -14.92 21.39
CA GLU A 539 -24.75 -14.46 22.10
C GLU A 539 -25.57 -13.53 21.20
N THR A 540 -26.86 -13.80 21.08
CA THR A 540 -27.79 -12.98 20.29
C THR A 540 -28.51 -11.99 21.21
N GLY A 541 -28.38 -10.70 20.91
CA GLY A 541 -29.00 -9.64 21.70
C GLY A 541 -28.14 -8.38 21.78
N LYS A 542 -28.72 -7.28 22.28
CA LYS A 542 -27.98 -6.08 22.67
C LYS A 542 -27.93 -6.04 24.19
N TYR A 543 -26.76 -5.76 24.76
CA TYR A 543 -26.68 -5.44 26.19
C TYR A 543 -27.29 -4.05 26.44
N PRO A 544 -27.86 -3.79 27.64
CA PRO A 544 -28.36 -2.47 28.00
C PRO A 544 -27.28 -1.39 27.79
N GLY A 545 -27.63 -0.33 27.05
CA GLY A 545 -26.75 0.80 26.78
C GLY A 545 -26.76 1.84 27.90
N ALA A 546 -26.36 3.07 27.58
CA ALA A 546 -26.36 4.17 28.53
C ALA A 546 -27.77 4.55 28.99
N TYR A 547 -27.90 4.92 30.27
CA TYR A 547 -29.11 5.54 30.81
C TYR A 547 -29.17 7.01 30.39
N VAL A 548 -30.28 7.44 29.80
CA VAL A 548 -30.53 8.83 29.45
C VAL A 548 -31.54 9.41 30.42
N PHE A 549 -31.14 10.44 31.17
CA PHE A 549 -32.05 11.13 32.09
C PHE A 549 -33.24 11.72 31.31
N PRO A 550 -34.46 11.65 31.87
CA PRO A 550 -35.60 12.36 31.30
C PRO A 550 -35.27 13.86 31.20
N PRO A 551 -35.30 14.48 30.00
CA PRO A 551 -35.01 15.89 29.87
C PRO A 551 -36.13 16.72 30.49
N VAL A 552 -35.78 17.80 31.20
CA VAL A 552 -36.75 18.85 31.53
C VAL A 552 -37.08 19.58 30.24
N LYS A 553 -38.26 19.33 29.69
CA LYS A 553 -38.71 19.94 28.43
C LYS A 553 -39.15 21.38 28.69
N GLY A 554 -38.63 22.33 27.93
CA GLY A 554 -39.03 23.73 28.00
C GLY A 554 -38.11 24.64 27.20
N LEU A 555 -38.54 25.88 26.98
CA LEU A 555 -37.68 26.96 26.50
C LEU A 555 -36.97 27.57 27.70
N GLU A 556 -35.64 27.50 27.71
CA GLU A 556 -34.80 28.22 28.67
C GLU A 556 -34.81 29.71 28.30
N ASN A 557 -35.82 30.45 28.79
CA ASN A 557 -35.97 31.90 28.55
C ASN A 557 -34.95 32.75 29.34
N ARG A 558 -34.10 32.11 30.13
CA ARG A 558 -32.94 32.72 30.77
C ARG A 558 -31.70 32.31 29.99
N ARG A 559 -31.29 33.13 29.02
CA ARG A 559 -29.87 33.15 28.63
C ARG A 559 -29.15 34.27 29.40
N PRO A 560 -27.85 34.10 29.71
CA PRO A 560 -26.98 35.14 30.24
C PRO A 560 -26.92 36.38 29.35
#